data_AF-A0A7S0XLQ7-F1
#
_entry.id   AF-A0A7S0XLQ7-F1
#
_cell.length_a   1.000
_cell.length_b   1.000
_cell.length_c   1.000
_cell.angle_alpha   90.00
_cell.angle_beta   90.00
_cell.angle_gamma   90.00
#
_symmetry.space_group_name_H-M   'P 1'
#
loop_
_entity.id
_entity.type
_entity.pdbx_description
1 polymer ?
#
loop_
_entity_poly.entity_id
_entity_poly.type
_entity_poly.pdbx_seq_one_letter_code
_entity_poly.pdbx_strand_id
1 'polypeptide(L)'
;GGFESGVAVQPIHFRYLYQSVSPDYAIVKGLELGFLMLSEFSLNVFDAHRYPIFVPNDYLYTEYAKTIPGYSDEPKKSMKKWEIYAHAVEDLMRREGGFGVNDQALREKVSLQKFVWGEKDEISVNGKTFYWPPRSCGRDILGQDGLMSAKKTA
;
A
#
# COMPACT_ATOMS: atom_id res chain seq x y z
N GLY A 1 3.44 -9.79 4.23
CA GLY A 1 4.04 -11.13 4.36
C GLY A 1 4.91 -11.18 5.60
N GLY A 2 5.11 -12.36 6.17
CA GLY A 2 6.17 -12.57 7.15
C GLY A 2 7.50 -12.75 6.43
N PHE A 3 8.57 -12.16 6.97
CA PHE A 3 9.90 -12.23 6.38
C PHE A 3 10.84 -12.99 7.34
N GLU A 4 11.40 -14.12 6.91
CA GLU A 4 12.36 -14.89 7.72
C GLU A 4 13.78 -14.38 7.44
N SER A 5 14.45 -13.80 8.46
CA SER A 5 15.85 -13.36 8.30
C SER A 5 16.77 -14.56 8.15
N GLY A 6 17.64 -14.51 7.13
CA GLY A 6 18.75 -15.45 6.96
C GLY A 6 18.54 -16.49 5.85
N VAL A 7 17.36 -16.52 5.22
CA VAL A 7 17.12 -17.35 4.05
C VAL A 7 17.36 -16.53 2.79
N ALA A 8 18.01 -17.13 1.80
CA ALA A 8 18.15 -16.54 0.48
C ALA A 8 16.77 -16.42 -0.17
N VAL A 9 16.41 -15.23 -0.61
CA VAL A 9 15.11 -14.96 -1.23
C VAL A 9 15.35 -14.62 -2.68
N GLN A 10 14.54 -15.18 -3.59
CA GLN A 10 14.46 -14.73 -4.96
C GLN A 10 13.24 -13.81 -5.12
N PRO A 11 13.41 -12.48 -5.17
CA PRO A 11 12.29 -11.58 -5.32
C PRO A 11 11.66 -11.79 -6.71
N ILE A 12 10.34 -11.82 -6.77
CA ILE A 12 9.58 -11.90 -8.00
C ILE A 12 8.49 -10.84 -7.94
N HIS A 13 8.28 -10.14 -9.04
CA HIS A 13 7.13 -9.27 -9.16
C HIS A 13 6.37 -9.55 -10.44
N PHE A 14 5.05 -9.40 -10.35
CA PHE A 14 4.14 -9.53 -11.46
C PHE A 14 3.61 -8.15 -11.82
N ARG A 15 3.82 -7.74 -13.07
CA ARG A 15 3.27 -6.51 -13.62
C ARG A 15 2.01 -6.85 -14.41
N TYR A 16 0.88 -6.37 -13.91
CA TYR A 16 -0.40 -6.48 -14.61
C TYR A 16 -0.63 -5.20 -15.44
N LEU A 17 -1.40 -5.31 -16.53
CA LEU A 17 -1.71 -4.20 -17.45
C LEU A 17 -2.35 -2.98 -16.76
N TYR A 18 -2.92 -3.15 -15.55
CA TYR A 18 -3.61 -2.13 -14.77
C TYR A 18 -2.77 -1.41 -13.70
N GLN A 19 -1.44 -1.35 -13.83
CA GLN A 19 -0.53 -0.76 -12.82
C GLN A 19 -0.64 -1.37 -11.40
N SER A 20 -1.26 -2.55 -11.28
CA SER A 20 -1.27 -3.33 -10.05
C SER A 20 -0.05 -4.23 -10.01
N VAL A 21 0.54 -4.39 -8.83
CA VAL A 21 1.70 -5.24 -8.57
C VAL A 21 1.39 -6.10 -7.36
N SER A 22 1.60 -7.41 -7.49
CA SER A 22 1.61 -8.33 -6.35
C SER A 22 3.06 -8.65 -6.02
N PRO A 23 3.67 -8.03 -4.99
CA PRO A 23 5.03 -8.38 -4.58
C PRO A 23 5.05 -9.78 -3.97
N ASP A 24 5.93 -10.64 -4.48
CA ASP A 24 6.06 -12.01 -4.01
C ASP A 24 7.51 -12.30 -3.61
N TYR A 25 7.67 -12.91 -2.44
CA TYR A 25 8.95 -13.16 -1.80
C TYR A 25 9.19 -14.66 -1.74
N ALA A 26 9.50 -15.28 -2.87
CA ALA A 26 10.01 -16.66 -2.99
C ALA A 26 9.31 -17.78 -2.18
N ILE A 27 8.05 -17.60 -1.76
CA ILE A 27 7.30 -18.55 -0.92
C ILE A 27 6.24 -19.29 -1.74
N VAL A 28 6.19 -19.19 -3.07
CA VAL A 28 5.05 -19.76 -3.82
C VAL A 28 4.95 -21.28 -3.72
N LYS A 29 4.15 -21.72 -2.74
CA LYS A 29 3.68 -23.07 -2.54
C LYS A 29 2.16 -23.00 -2.58
N GLY A 30 1.62 -23.38 -3.73
CA GLY A 30 0.20 -23.69 -3.95
C GLY A 30 -0.75 -22.48 -4.05
N LEU A 31 -0.71 -21.52 -3.14
CA LEU A 31 -1.77 -20.50 -3.05
C LEU A 31 -1.57 -19.33 -4.02
N GLU A 32 -0.34 -18.86 -4.23
CA GLU A 32 -0.05 -17.85 -5.27
C GLU A 32 -0.14 -18.46 -6.68
N LEU A 33 0.14 -19.76 -6.82
CA LEU A 33 -0.22 -20.54 -8.02
C LEU A 33 -1.74 -20.50 -8.27
N GLY A 34 -2.54 -20.54 -7.19
CA GLY A 34 -4.00 -20.39 -7.25
C GLY A 34 -4.46 -19.03 -7.78
N PHE A 35 -3.82 -17.93 -7.37
CA PHE A 35 -4.11 -16.60 -7.94
C PHE A 35 -3.68 -16.49 -9.41
N LEU A 36 -2.55 -17.11 -9.78
CA LEU A 36 -2.15 -17.26 -11.19
C LEU A 36 -3.17 -18.06 -12.01
N MET A 37 -3.67 -19.18 -11.48
CA MET A 37 -4.70 -20.00 -12.14
C MET A 37 -6.06 -19.28 -12.24
N LEU A 38 -6.43 -18.45 -11.26
CA LEU A 38 -7.63 -17.62 -11.36
C LEU A 38 -7.46 -16.48 -12.37
N SER A 39 -6.23 -15.98 -12.54
CA SER A 39 -5.89 -15.00 -13.59
C SER A 39 -6.08 -15.60 -14.99
N GLU A 40 -5.85 -16.90 -15.15
CA GLU A 40 -6.02 -17.67 -16.38
C GLU A 40 -7.46 -17.60 -16.92
N PHE A 41 -8.48 -17.54 -16.05
CA PHE A 41 -9.88 -17.34 -16.46
C PHE A 41 -10.16 -15.95 -17.05
N SER A 42 -9.33 -14.96 -16.72
CA SER A 42 -9.48 -13.58 -17.17
C SER A 42 -8.59 -13.22 -18.36
N LEU A 43 -7.77 -14.17 -18.87
CA LEU A 43 -6.84 -14.01 -20.00
C LEU A 43 -5.98 -12.73 -19.92
N ASN A 44 -5.69 -12.27 -18.72
CA ASN A 44 -4.88 -11.08 -18.52
C ASN A 44 -3.41 -11.42 -18.74
N VAL A 45 -2.78 -10.72 -19.69
CA VAL A 45 -1.32 -10.81 -19.89
C VAL A 45 -0.64 -10.19 -18.67
N PHE A 46 0.22 -10.96 -18.02
CA PHE A 46 1.10 -10.47 -16.96
C PHE A 46 2.56 -10.64 -17.38
N ASP A 47 3.39 -9.68 -16.98
CA ASP A 47 4.85 -9.80 -17.10
C ASP A 47 5.42 -10.23 -15.75
N ALA A 48 6.17 -11.32 -15.74
CA ALA A 48 6.77 -11.89 -14.54
C ALA A 48 8.27 -11.64 -14.56
N HIS A 49 8.73 -10.71 -13.74
CA HIS A 49 10.14 -10.40 -13.61
C HIS A 49 10.71 -11.10 -12.39
N ARG A 50 11.69 -11.97 -12.64
CA ARG A 50 12.44 -12.67 -11.60
C ARG A 50 13.78 -11.99 -11.41
N TYR A 51 14.06 -11.60 -10.18
CA TYR A 51 15.34 -11.02 -9.83
C TYR A 51 16.37 -12.11 -9.50
N PRO A 52 17.67 -11.78 -9.46
CA PRO A 52 18.69 -12.68 -8.93
C PRO A 52 18.37 -13.08 -7.49
N ILE A 53 18.84 -14.26 -7.09
CA ILE A 53 18.73 -14.73 -5.71
C ILE A 53 19.52 -13.76 -4.83
N PHE A 54 18.81 -13.16 -3.87
CA PHE A 54 19.40 -12.26 -2.90
C PHE A 54 19.83 -13.07 -1.68
N VAL A 55 21.14 -13.08 -1.41
CA VAL A 55 21.74 -13.79 -0.28
C VAL A 55 22.18 -12.76 0.75
N PRO A 56 21.70 -12.85 2.00
CA PRO A 56 22.11 -11.91 3.04
C PRO A 56 23.62 -12.06 3.31
N ASN A 57 24.33 -10.93 3.34
CA ASN A 57 25.77 -10.86 3.65
C ASN A 57 26.02 -9.92 4.84
N ASP A 58 27.19 -10.03 5.47
CA ASP A 58 27.52 -9.18 6.62
C ASP A 58 27.61 -7.70 6.25
N TYR A 59 28.04 -7.40 5.02
CA TYR A 59 28.09 -6.04 4.48
C TYR A 59 26.72 -5.34 4.51
N LEU A 60 25.64 -6.08 4.25
CA LEU A 60 24.27 -5.58 4.28
C LEU A 60 23.84 -5.18 5.69
N TYR A 61 24.29 -5.92 6.71
CA TYR A 61 23.95 -5.61 8.09
C TYR A 61 24.82 -4.49 8.69
N THR A 62 25.98 -4.18 8.09
CA THR A 62 26.90 -3.16 8.61
C THR A 62 26.84 -1.85 7.82
N GLU A 63 27.10 -1.89 6.52
CA GLU A 63 27.23 -0.68 5.70
C GLU A 63 25.89 -0.24 5.12
N TYR A 64 25.09 -1.16 4.59
CA TYR A 64 23.78 -0.82 4.04
C TYR A 64 22.82 -0.32 5.13
N ALA A 65 22.86 -0.91 6.33
CA ALA A 65 22.04 -0.50 7.46
C ALA A 65 22.15 1.01 7.77
N LYS A 66 23.35 1.59 7.67
CA LYS A 66 23.61 3.02 7.88
C LYS A 66 22.89 3.94 6.87
N THR A 67 22.49 3.40 5.72
CA THR A 67 21.80 4.18 4.66
C THR A 67 20.29 4.28 4.90
N ILE A 68 19.73 3.47 5.81
CA ILE A 68 18.29 3.41 6.06
C ILE A 68 17.87 4.57 6.98
N PRO A 69 16.89 5.40 6.57
CA PRO A 69 16.38 6.47 7.43
C PRO A 69 15.74 5.88 8.70
N GLY A 70 16.20 6.34 9.86
CA GLY A 70 15.77 5.83 11.16
C GLY A 70 16.64 4.73 11.75
N TYR A 71 17.68 4.27 11.02
CA TYR A 71 18.73 3.45 11.62
C TYR A 71 19.51 4.26 12.66
N SER A 72 19.70 3.66 13.84
CA SER A 72 20.48 4.23 14.94
C SER A 72 21.35 3.12 15.52
N ASP A 73 22.62 3.44 15.79
CA ASP A 73 23.55 2.52 16.46
C ASP A 73 23.19 2.31 17.95
N GLU A 74 22.18 3.02 18.47
CA GLU A 74 21.70 2.80 19.83
C GLU A 74 20.99 1.44 19.94
N PRO A 75 21.38 0.55 20.89
CA PRO A 75 20.81 -0.79 21.01
C PRO A 75 19.31 -0.83 21.37
N LYS A 76 18.73 0.29 21.82
CA LYS A 76 17.29 0.43 22.06
C LYS A 76 16.48 0.81 20.81
N LYS A 77 17.14 1.29 19.75
CA LYS A 77 16.53 1.69 18.46
C LYS A 77 17.16 0.98 17.25
N SER A 78 18.07 0.04 17.48
CA SER A 78 18.71 -0.70 16.41
C SER A 78 17.67 -1.54 15.67
N MET A 79 17.58 -1.34 14.35
CA MET A 79 16.75 -2.16 13.47
C MET A 79 17.17 -3.64 13.58
N LYS A 80 16.18 -4.53 13.54
CA LYS A 80 16.43 -5.98 13.53
C LYS A 80 16.99 -6.39 12.17
N LYS A 81 17.79 -7.47 12.12
CA LYS A 81 18.39 -7.96 10.87
C LYS A 81 17.36 -8.22 9.75
N TRP A 82 16.18 -8.75 10.08
CA TRP A 82 15.12 -8.96 9.10
C TRP A 82 14.58 -7.65 8.50
N GLU A 83 14.55 -6.56 9.28
CA GLU A 83 14.07 -5.24 8.83
C GLU A 83 15.05 -4.64 7.83
N ILE A 84 16.35 -4.70 8.13
CA ILE A 84 17.43 -4.24 7.25
C ILE A 84 17.38 -5.02 5.93
N TYR A 85 17.21 -6.34 6.02
CA TYR A 85 17.15 -7.21 4.85
C TYR A 85 15.89 -6.99 4.01
N ALA A 86 14.73 -6.78 4.64
CA ALA A 86 13.49 -6.41 3.96
C ALA A 86 13.62 -5.07 3.24
N HIS A 87 14.21 -4.07 3.89
CA HIS A 87 14.50 -2.77 3.26
C HIS A 87 15.42 -2.91 2.06
N ALA A 88 16.49 -3.72 2.15
CA ALA A 88 17.39 -3.93 1.03
C ALA A 88 16.69 -4.55 -0.19
N VAL A 89 15.82 -5.54 0.05
CA VAL A 89 15.04 -6.17 -1.02
C VAL A 89 14.01 -5.20 -1.60
N GLU A 90 13.34 -4.41 -0.78
CA GLU A 90 12.43 -3.36 -1.22
C GLU A 90 13.15 -2.35 -2.11
N ASP A 91 14.35 -1.90 -1.70
CA ASP A 91 15.14 -0.91 -2.40
C ASP A 91 15.64 -1.43 -3.75
N LEU A 92 16.05 -2.70 -3.81
CA LEU A 92 16.39 -3.40 -5.04
C LEU A 92 15.19 -3.46 -5.99
N MET A 93 14.04 -3.94 -5.50
CA MET A 93 12.82 -4.03 -6.32
C MET A 93 12.36 -2.66 -6.79
N ARG A 94 12.50 -1.63 -5.97
CA ARG A 94 12.13 -0.26 -6.32
C ARG A 94 12.99 0.27 -7.47
N ARG A 95 14.31 0.10 -7.38
CA ARG A 95 15.26 0.59 -8.40
C ARG A 95 15.10 -0.15 -9.72
N GLU A 96 15.08 -1.48 -9.68
CA GLU A 96 15.03 -2.30 -10.90
C GLU A 96 13.61 -2.40 -11.48
N GLY A 97 12.58 -2.40 -10.63
CA GLY A 97 11.17 -2.48 -11.05
C GLY A 97 10.57 -1.14 -11.46
N GLY A 98 11.29 -0.03 -11.29
CA GLY A 98 10.78 1.31 -11.59
C GLY A 98 9.57 1.70 -10.75
N PHE A 99 9.44 1.17 -9.54
CA PHE A 99 8.31 1.46 -8.67
C PHE A 99 8.47 2.83 -8.00
N GLY A 100 7.39 3.61 -7.96
CA GLY A 100 7.34 4.85 -7.20
C GLY A 100 7.31 4.58 -5.70
N VAL A 101 7.88 5.51 -4.91
CA VAL A 101 7.71 5.50 -3.46
C VAL A 101 6.27 5.90 -3.15
N ASN A 102 5.60 5.09 -2.34
CA ASN A 102 4.27 5.44 -1.87
C ASN A 102 4.32 5.66 -0.36
N ASP A 103 4.35 6.92 0.03
CA ASP A 103 4.40 7.34 1.43
C ASP A 103 3.04 7.20 2.14
N GLN A 104 1.97 6.83 1.42
CA GLN A 104 0.65 6.67 2.02
C GLN A 104 0.59 5.41 2.88
N ALA A 105 0.22 5.59 4.14
CA ALA A 105 -0.02 4.48 5.05
C ALA A 105 -1.09 3.53 4.48
N LEU A 106 -0.88 2.22 4.62
CA LEU A 106 -1.80 1.20 4.10
C LEU A 106 -3.24 1.40 4.61
N ARG A 107 -3.40 1.89 5.85
CA ARG A 107 -4.71 2.20 6.44
C ARG A 107 -5.47 3.28 5.68
N GLU A 108 -4.77 4.27 5.13
CA GLU A 108 -5.37 5.34 4.33
C GLU A 108 -5.83 4.80 2.98
N LYS A 109 -5.06 3.90 2.36
CA LYS A 109 -5.45 3.24 1.10
C LYS A 109 -6.73 2.42 1.26
N VAL A 110 -6.83 1.62 2.32
CA VAL A 110 -8.05 0.84 2.60
C VAL A 110 -9.23 1.77 2.85
N SER A 111 -9.01 2.87 3.55
CA SER A 111 -10.06 3.87 3.80
C SER A 111 -10.50 4.54 2.50
N LEU A 112 -9.56 4.85 1.59
CA LEU A 112 -9.82 5.45 0.28
C LEU A 112 -10.60 4.49 -0.61
N GLN A 113 -10.22 3.22 -0.59
CA GLN A 113 -10.92 2.17 -1.31
C GLN A 113 -12.38 2.06 -0.87
N LYS A 114 -12.64 2.06 0.44
CA LYS A 114 -14.01 2.07 0.99
C LYS A 114 -14.80 3.31 0.61
N PHE A 115 -14.14 4.47 0.57
CA PHE A 115 -14.74 5.72 0.12
C PHE A 115 -15.13 5.68 -1.37
N VAL A 116 -14.23 5.20 -2.24
CA VAL A 116 -14.47 5.06 -3.69
C VAL A 116 -15.58 4.05 -3.99
N TRP A 117 -15.71 3.00 -3.17
CA TRP A 117 -16.77 2.01 -3.29
C TRP A 117 -18.11 2.45 -2.67
N GLY A 118 -18.17 3.63 -2.06
CA GLY A 118 -19.40 4.13 -1.44
C GLY A 118 -19.76 3.46 -0.11
N GLU A 119 -18.83 2.74 0.52
CA GLU A 119 -19.01 2.23 1.89
C GLU A 119 -18.80 3.33 2.95
N LYS A 120 -18.10 4.41 2.57
CA LYS A 120 -17.86 5.58 3.42
C LYS A 120 -18.12 6.86 2.63
N ASP A 121 -18.85 7.77 3.26
CA ASP A 121 -19.17 9.09 2.70
C ASP A 121 -18.12 10.15 3.05
N GLU A 122 -17.16 9.83 3.94
CA GLU A 122 -16.08 10.74 4.35
C GLU A 122 -14.73 10.03 4.50
N ILE A 123 -13.65 10.74 4.11
CA ILE A 123 -12.27 10.28 4.32
C ILE A 123 -11.34 11.46 4.61
N SER A 124 -10.40 11.28 5.55
CA SER A 124 -9.27 12.19 5.75
C SER A 124 -8.00 11.60 5.15
N VAL A 125 -7.39 12.30 4.19
CA VAL A 125 -6.09 11.93 3.59
C VAL A 125 -5.17 13.15 3.71
N ASN A 126 -4.00 12.99 4.34
CA ASN A 126 -3.02 14.07 4.52
C ASN A 126 -3.62 15.36 5.14
N GLY A 127 -4.51 15.21 6.12
CA GLY A 127 -5.15 16.34 6.80
C GLY A 127 -6.25 17.05 6.01
N LYS A 128 -6.62 16.56 4.82
CA LYS A 128 -7.75 17.05 4.02
C LYS A 128 -8.90 16.05 4.07
N THR A 129 -10.10 16.52 4.41
CA THR A 129 -11.32 15.72 4.41
C THR A 129 -12.06 15.83 3.09
N PHE A 130 -12.40 14.69 2.50
CA PHE A 130 -13.18 14.56 1.27
C PHE A 130 -14.54 13.94 1.60
N TYR A 131 -15.58 14.38 0.90
CA TYR A 131 -16.97 13.91 1.10
C TYR A 131 -17.57 13.42 -0.23
N TRP A 132 -18.36 12.36 -0.17
CA TRP A 132 -19.15 11.86 -1.30
C TRP A 132 -20.58 11.50 -0.83
N PRO A 133 -21.64 11.95 -1.52
CA PRO A 133 -21.65 12.84 -2.68
C PRO A 133 -21.01 14.21 -2.36
N PRO A 134 -20.47 14.92 -3.37
CA PRO A 134 -19.86 16.22 -3.14
C PRO A 134 -20.93 17.13 -2.55
N ARG A 135 -20.78 17.51 -1.27
CA ARG A 135 -21.66 18.53 -0.70
C ARG A 135 -21.49 19.75 -1.59
N SER A 136 -22.56 20.15 -2.27
CA SER A 136 -22.53 21.28 -3.20
C SER A 136 -21.89 22.46 -2.49
N CYS A 137 -20.69 22.84 -2.92
CA CYS A 137 -20.09 24.12 -2.55
C CYS A 137 -20.99 25.21 -3.15
N GLY A 138 -22.06 25.58 -2.45
CA GLY A 138 -23.07 26.48 -2.99
C GLY A 138 -24.19 26.81 -2.02
N ARG A 139 -24.00 27.93 -1.29
CA ARG A 139 -25.02 28.81 -0.72
C ARG A 139 -25.89 28.26 0.43
N ASP A 140 -25.33 28.27 1.63
CA ASP A 140 -26.06 28.77 2.81
C ASP A 140 -25.55 30.19 3.12
N ILE A 141 -25.87 31.13 2.23
CA ILE A 141 -25.83 32.56 2.54
C ILE A 141 -27.25 33.09 2.26
N LEU A 142 -27.92 33.48 3.34
CA LEU A 142 -29.07 34.38 3.46
C LEU A 142 -30.46 33.83 3.10
N GLY A 143 -31.39 34.05 4.03
CA GLY A 143 -32.72 33.45 4.08
C GLY A 143 -33.69 33.91 3.00
N GLN A 144 -34.76 33.12 2.88
CA GLN A 144 -36.08 33.60 2.50
C GLN A 144 -37.13 32.86 3.34
N ASP A 145 -37.64 33.61 4.31
CA ASP A 145 -39.03 33.72 4.74
C ASP A 145 -40.02 32.61 4.35
N GLY A 146 -40.68 32.09 5.39
CA GLY A 146 -42.14 32.10 5.42
C GLY A 146 -42.85 31.02 4.62
N LEU A 147 -43.08 29.86 5.26
CA LEU A 147 -44.39 29.25 5.15
C LEU A 147 -44.83 28.69 6.50
N MET A 148 -45.73 29.45 7.12
CA MET A 148 -46.58 29.03 8.22
C MET A 148 -47.29 27.72 7.88
N SER A 149 -47.28 26.77 8.82
CA SER A 149 -48.45 25.90 9.01
C SER A 149 -48.70 25.75 10.50
N ALA A 150 -49.58 26.62 10.99
CA ALA A 150 -50.28 26.42 12.24
C ALA A 150 -51.18 25.19 12.09
N LYS A 151 -50.96 24.16 12.90
CA LYS A 151 -52.01 23.22 13.28
C LYS A 151 -52.27 23.34 14.77
N LYS A 152 -53.38 24.03 15.03
CA LYS A 152 -54.18 24.05 16.24
C LYS A 152 -54.87 22.68 16.38
N THR A 153 -54.78 22.05 17.54
CA THR A 153 -55.86 21.22 18.13
C THR A 153 -55.48 20.87 19.56
N ALA A 154 -56.14 21.54 20.51
CA ALA A 154 -57.09 20.83 21.37
C ALA A 154 -58.44 20.84 20.65
#